data_AF-A0A6A4RQ66-F1
#
_entry.id   AF-A0A6A4RQ66-F1
#
_cell.length_a   1.000
_cell.length_b   1.000
_cell.length_c   1.000
_cell.angle_alpha   90.00
_cell.angle_beta   90.00
_cell.angle_gamma   90.00
#
_symmetry.space_group_name_H-M   'P 1'
#
loop_
_entity.id
_entity.type
_entity.pdbx_description
1 polymer ?
#
loop_
_entity_poly.entity_id
_entity_poly.type
_entity_poly.pdbx_seq_one_letter_code
_entity_poly.pdbx_strand_id
1 'polypeptide(L)'
;MDEQRIQNVAYQYLCRLEEAKRWVEACLGEELPAPTELEEGLRNGVVLAKLGHRFAPDVVPLKKIYDPEQRRYQAVGLQFRHTDNINHWRNAMTTLGLPAIFYPETTDVYDKKNMPRAVYCIHALSSANHRRMLCVMLCPEEEIDNMKLALDQYGIQMPAFNKIGGILTNELSVDEAAVHAAVIAINEAVERGDVGVTAAALRNPDALLRDLQEVLTSVYQEMLRQAKRGKTERAAGGVSL
;
A
#
# COMPACT_ATOMS: atom_id res chain seq x y z
N MET A 1 9.92 18.50 -20.61
CA MET A 1 9.90 17.07 -20.23
C MET A 1 10.07 16.86 -18.73
N ASP A 2 11.03 17.50 -18.05
CA ASP A 2 11.20 17.32 -16.59
C ASP A 2 10.05 17.91 -15.73
N GLU A 3 9.50 19.07 -16.09
CA GLU A 3 8.40 19.70 -15.34
C GLU A 3 7.13 18.83 -15.34
N GLN A 4 6.78 18.25 -16.48
CA GLN A 4 5.59 17.40 -16.62
C GLN A 4 5.74 16.07 -15.85
N ARG A 5 6.97 15.52 -15.79
CA ARG A 5 7.28 14.36 -14.95
C ARG A 5 7.18 14.68 -13.46
N ILE A 6 7.67 15.84 -13.03
CA ILE A 6 7.60 16.29 -11.63
C ILE A 6 6.15 16.53 -11.21
N GLN A 7 5.35 17.16 -12.07
CA GLN A 7 3.91 17.36 -11.84
C GLN A 7 3.15 16.04 -11.69
N ASN A 8 3.47 15.03 -12.51
CA ASN A 8 2.85 13.71 -12.41
C ASN A 8 3.18 13.00 -11.09
N VAL A 9 4.44 13.07 -10.62
CA VAL A 9 4.83 12.47 -9.33
C VAL A 9 4.15 13.17 -8.16
N ALA A 10 4.07 14.51 -8.19
CA ALA A 10 3.38 15.28 -7.16
C ALA A 10 1.87 14.96 -7.12
N TYR A 11 1.23 14.86 -8.28
CA TYR A 11 -0.18 14.47 -8.38
C TYR A 11 -0.42 13.06 -7.82
N GLN A 12 0.41 12.08 -8.20
CA GLN A 12 0.31 10.71 -7.69
C GLN A 12 0.45 10.67 -6.17
N TYR A 13 1.38 11.43 -5.60
CA TYR A 13 1.55 11.48 -4.15
C TYR A 13 0.34 12.11 -3.44
N LEU A 14 -0.25 13.17 -4.01
CA LEU A 14 -1.48 13.76 -3.49
C LEU A 14 -2.64 12.76 -3.49
N CYS A 15 -2.78 11.94 -4.55
CA CYS A 15 -3.75 10.84 -4.57
C CYS A 15 -3.48 9.84 -3.44
N ARG A 16 -2.22 9.48 -3.18
CA ARG A 16 -1.87 8.58 -2.06
C ARG A 16 -2.20 9.14 -0.68
N LEU A 17 -2.07 10.46 -0.51
CA LEU A 17 -2.46 11.14 0.71
C LEU A 17 -3.99 11.11 0.89
N GLU A 18 -4.76 11.37 -0.17
CA GLU A 18 -6.22 11.30 -0.15
C GLU A 18 -6.73 9.88 0.15
N GLU A 19 -6.15 8.85 -0.48
CA GLU A 19 -6.47 7.45 -0.20
C GLU A 19 -6.19 7.08 1.27
N ALA A 20 -5.00 7.45 1.78
CA ALA A 20 -4.63 7.19 3.17
C ALA A 20 -5.55 7.93 4.14
N LYS A 21 -5.87 9.20 3.85
CA LYS A 21 -6.82 10.01 4.61
C LYS A 21 -8.16 9.29 4.73
N ARG A 22 -8.81 8.98 3.61
CA ARG A 22 -10.14 8.36 3.59
C ARG A 22 -10.18 7.05 4.36
N TRP A 23 -9.13 6.24 4.22
CA TRP A 23 -9.04 4.98 4.95
C TRP A 23 -8.90 5.19 6.46
N VAL A 24 -8.07 6.15 6.90
CA VAL A 24 -7.92 6.48 8.32
C VAL A 24 -9.23 7.05 8.89
N GLU A 25 -9.90 7.96 8.18
CA GLU A 25 -11.22 8.50 8.56
C GLU A 25 -12.25 7.39 8.71
N ALA A 26 -12.30 6.44 7.76
CA ALA A 26 -13.20 5.29 7.85
C ALA A 26 -12.91 4.37 9.05
N CYS A 27 -11.64 4.25 9.46
CA CYS A 27 -11.25 3.44 10.61
C CYS A 27 -11.59 4.09 11.95
N LEU A 28 -11.46 5.42 12.04
CA LEU A 28 -11.57 6.20 13.28
C LEU A 28 -12.93 6.88 13.46
N GLY A 29 -13.66 7.15 12.38
CA GLY A 29 -14.90 7.94 12.41
C GLY A 29 -14.66 9.42 12.72
N GLU A 30 -13.45 9.92 12.49
CA GLU A 30 -13.05 11.32 12.70
C GLU A 30 -12.65 11.93 11.36
N GLU A 31 -12.97 13.21 11.14
CA GLU A 31 -12.54 13.96 9.95
C GLU A 31 -11.07 14.39 10.10
N LEU A 32 -10.27 14.17 9.07
CA LEU A 32 -8.87 14.55 8.99
C LEU A 32 -8.70 15.81 8.12
N PRO A 33 -7.59 16.56 8.29
CA PRO A 33 -7.32 17.75 7.49
C PRO A 33 -7.19 17.44 5.99
N ALA A 34 -7.12 18.47 5.14
CA ALA A 34 -6.97 18.29 3.70
C ALA A 34 -5.70 17.48 3.36
N PRO A 35 -5.63 16.76 2.22
CA PRO A 35 -4.45 15.98 1.83
C PRO A 35 -3.14 16.79 1.86
N THR A 36 -3.20 18.06 1.49
CA THR A 36 -2.06 19.00 1.52
C THR A 36 -1.53 19.29 2.93
N GLU A 37 -2.36 19.08 3.95
CA GLU A 37 -2.07 19.34 5.37
C GLU A 37 -1.97 18.04 6.18
N LEU A 38 -2.35 16.90 5.59
CA LEU A 38 -2.39 15.59 6.23
C LEU A 38 -1.05 15.23 6.87
N GLU A 39 0.03 15.43 6.13
CA GLU A 39 1.38 15.17 6.62
C GLU A 39 1.69 15.92 7.91
N GLU A 40 1.30 17.19 7.99
CA GLU A 40 1.52 18.02 9.19
C GLU A 40 0.64 17.52 10.35
N GLY A 41 -0.62 17.18 10.07
CA GLY A 41 -1.55 16.62 11.04
C GLY A 41 -1.12 15.26 11.63
N LEU A 42 -0.29 14.49 10.92
CA LEU A 42 0.24 13.22 11.42
C LEU A 42 1.47 13.35 12.32
N ARG A 43 2.16 14.50 12.33
CA ARG A 43 3.46 14.68 13.03
C ARG A 43 3.38 14.51 14.54
N ASN A 44 2.25 14.87 15.15
CA ASN A 44 2.02 14.71 16.58
C ASN A 44 1.72 13.24 16.98
N GLY A 45 1.57 12.35 16.00
CA GLY A 45 1.33 10.93 16.19
C GLY A 45 -0.03 10.57 16.78
N VAL A 46 -0.91 11.53 17.12
CA VAL A 46 -2.19 11.26 17.81
C VAL A 46 -3.07 10.37 16.93
N VAL A 47 -3.25 10.74 15.67
CA VAL A 47 -4.01 9.96 14.68
C VAL A 47 -3.43 8.55 14.51
N LEU A 48 -2.09 8.46 14.42
CA LEU A 48 -1.39 7.19 14.27
C LEU A 48 -1.57 6.29 15.51
N ALA A 49 -1.50 6.86 16.72
CA ALA A 49 -1.72 6.12 17.95
C ALA A 49 -3.18 5.67 18.11
N LYS A 50 -4.15 6.50 17.71
CA LYS A 50 -5.57 6.12 17.66
C LYS A 50 -5.79 4.95 16.68
N LEU A 51 -5.14 4.99 15.53
CA LEU A 51 -5.15 3.89 14.57
C LEU A 51 -4.52 2.62 15.15
N GLY A 52 -3.39 2.75 15.86
CA GLY A 52 -2.78 1.67 16.61
C GLY A 52 -3.72 1.06 17.66
N HIS A 53 -4.44 1.91 18.41
CA HIS A 53 -5.47 1.46 19.36
C HIS A 53 -6.60 0.70 18.68
N ARG A 54 -7.07 1.17 17.52
CA ARG A 54 -8.18 0.55 16.77
C ARG A 54 -7.91 -0.91 16.42
N PHE A 55 -6.68 -1.24 16.07
CA PHE A 55 -6.28 -2.59 15.63
C PHE A 55 -5.55 -3.42 16.70
N ALA A 56 -4.91 -2.78 17.67
CA ALA A 56 -4.18 -3.42 18.77
C ALA A 56 -4.44 -2.70 20.11
N PRO A 57 -5.67 -2.76 20.64
CA PRO A 57 -6.09 -1.99 21.82
C PRO A 57 -5.31 -2.36 23.09
N ASP A 58 -4.85 -3.61 23.20
CA ASP A 58 -4.05 -4.10 24.32
C ASP A 58 -2.64 -3.48 24.34
N VAL A 59 -2.09 -3.18 23.16
CA VAL A 59 -0.74 -2.62 22.99
C VAL A 59 -0.77 -1.11 23.13
N VAL A 60 -1.81 -0.47 22.59
CA VAL A 60 -1.99 0.98 22.62
C VAL A 60 -3.30 1.32 23.35
N PRO A 61 -3.33 1.33 24.68
CA PRO A 61 -4.48 1.83 25.43
C PRO A 61 -4.69 3.33 25.17
N LEU A 62 -5.94 3.77 24.94
CA LEU A 62 -6.28 5.19 24.72
C LEU A 62 -5.69 6.12 25.79
N LYS A 63 -5.71 5.69 27.05
CA LYS A 63 -5.16 6.41 28.21
C LYS A 63 -3.65 6.72 28.13
N LYS A 64 -2.91 6.03 27.25
CA LYS A 64 -1.48 6.27 27.01
C LYS A 64 -1.22 7.27 25.88
N ILE A 65 -2.23 7.55 25.05
CA ILE A 65 -2.10 8.52 23.96
C ILE A 65 -1.96 9.91 24.59
N TYR A 66 -0.88 10.59 24.26
CA TYR A 66 -0.61 11.96 24.70
C TYR A 66 -1.38 12.95 23.82
N ASP A 67 -2.02 13.94 24.46
CA ASP A 67 -2.83 14.99 23.80
C ASP A 67 -3.90 14.41 22.83
N PRO A 68 -4.78 13.50 23.27
CA PRO A 68 -5.72 12.81 22.39
C PRO A 68 -6.71 13.74 21.68
N GLU A 69 -7.05 14.88 22.28
CA GLU A 69 -7.87 15.95 21.67
C GLU A 69 -7.06 17.00 20.91
N GLN A 70 -5.73 16.85 20.79
CA GLN A 70 -4.82 17.76 20.09
C GLN A 70 -4.85 19.22 20.56
N ARG A 71 -5.37 19.49 21.78
CA ARG A 71 -5.52 20.87 22.30
C ARG A 71 -4.15 21.51 22.55
N ARG A 72 -3.17 20.73 23.00
CA ARG A 72 -1.81 21.25 23.23
C ARG A 72 -1.11 21.48 21.90
N TYR A 73 -1.27 20.57 20.95
CA TYR A 73 -0.75 20.75 19.60
C TYR A 73 -1.29 22.02 18.94
N GLN A 74 -2.59 22.29 19.07
CA GLN A 74 -3.20 23.53 18.56
C GLN A 74 -2.72 24.79 19.28
N ALA A 75 -2.49 24.74 20.59
CA ALA A 75 -2.12 25.91 21.38
C ALA A 75 -0.63 26.28 21.31
N VAL A 76 0.26 25.29 21.30
CA VAL A 76 1.72 25.50 21.42
C VAL A 76 2.54 24.69 20.41
N GLY A 77 1.90 23.96 19.50
CA GLY A 77 2.57 23.18 18.46
C GLY A 77 3.16 21.87 18.96
N LEU A 78 4.13 21.37 18.19
CA LEU A 78 4.71 20.04 18.38
C LEU A 78 5.64 20.00 19.62
N GLN A 79 5.28 19.16 20.60
CA GLN A 79 6.11 18.85 21.77
C GLN A 79 6.79 17.48 21.65
N PHE A 80 8.00 17.35 22.21
CA PHE A 80 8.75 16.09 22.19
C PHE A 80 7.95 14.88 22.69
N ARG A 81 7.07 15.08 23.67
CA ARG A 81 6.22 14.01 24.20
C ARG A 81 5.25 13.40 23.17
N HIS A 82 4.95 14.08 22.07
CA HIS A 82 4.20 13.49 20.96
C HIS A 82 4.93 12.31 20.29
N THR A 83 6.25 12.20 20.45
CA THR A 83 7.00 11.04 19.95
C THR A 83 6.52 9.72 20.57
N ASP A 84 5.99 9.74 21.80
CA ASP A 84 5.39 8.58 22.45
C ASP A 84 4.23 8.01 21.63
N ASN A 85 3.40 8.87 21.03
CA ASN A 85 2.27 8.46 20.19
C ASN A 85 2.75 7.69 18.94
N ILE A 86 3.81 8.16 18.30
CA ILE A 86 4.41 7.50 17.14
C ILE A 86 4.99 6.13 17.54
N ASN A 87 5.67 6.07 18.69
CA ASN A 87 6.22 4.82 19.22
C ASN A 87 5.11 3.81 19.56
N HIS A 88 3.99 4.26 20.12
CA HIS A 88 2.81 3.42 20.36
C HIS A 88 2.29 2.81 19.07
N TRP A 89 2.13 3.61 18.01
CA TRP A 89 1.70 3.11 16.71
C TRP A 89 2.68 2.09 16.12
N ARG A 90 3.99 2.34 16.19
CA ARG A 90 5.02 1.38 15.74
C ARG A 90 4.92 0.05 16.48
N ASN A 91 4.70 0.08 17.79
CA ASN A 91 4.51 -1.15 18.59
C ASN A 91 3.24 -1.91 18.19
N ALA A 92 2.16 -1.19 17.83
CA ALA A 92 0.96 -1.82 17.28
C ALA A 92 1.25 -2.53 15.96
N MET A 93 1.99 -1.90 15.03
CA MET A 93 2.34 -2.53 13.74
C MET A 93 3.12 -3.83 13.94
N THR A 94 4.08 -3.84 14.88
CA THR A 94 4.83 -5.05 15.26
C THR A 94 3.92 -6.17 15.73
N THR A 95 2.92 -5.85 16.55
CA THR A 95 1.97 -6.85 17.08
C THR A 95 1.03 -7.36 15.99
N LEU A 96 0.70 -6.53 15.01
CA LEU A 96 -0.12 -6.91 13.85
C LEU A 96 0.65 -7.74 12.81
N GLY A 97 1.96 -7.92 12.99
CA GLY A 97 2.79 -8.75 12.12
C GLY A 97 3.14 -8.10 10.78
N LEU A 98 3.07 -6.77 10.69
CA LEU A 98 3.54 -6.04 9.51
C LEU A 98 5.08 -6.18 9.42
N PRO A 99 5.69 -6.28 8.23
CA PRO A 99 7.16 -6.33 8.15
C PRO A 99 7.81 -5.01 8.56
N ALA A 100 8.93 -5.06 9.28
CA ALA A 100 9.60 -3.87 9.82
C ALA A 100 10.09 -2.88 8.75
N ILE A 101 10.26 -3.34 7.50
CA ILE A 101 10.61 -2.49 6.35
C ILE A 101 9.61 -1.34 6.14
N PHE A 102 8.33 -1.58 6.45
CA PHE A 102 7.26 -0.59 6.31
C PHE A 102 7.28 0.46 7.41
N TYR A 103 7.97 0.23 8.54
CA TYR A 103 7.86 1.09 9.71
C TYR A 103 8.65 2.37 9.51
N PRO A 104 8.02 3.55 9.62
CA PRO A 104 8.78 4.79 9.69
C PRO A 104 9.53 4.88 11.02
N GLU A 105 10.66 5.58 11.00
CA GLU A 105 11.30 6.03 12.22
C GLU A 105 10.48 7.15 12.89
N THR A 106 10.74 7.38 14.17
CA THR A 106 10.07 8.45 14.91
C THR A 106 10.41 9.82 14.33
N THR A 107 11.64 10.00 13.87
CA THR A 107 12.15 11.20 13.17
C THR A 107 11.57 11.36 11.77
N ASP A 108 11.25 10.26 11.07
CA ASP A 108 10.61 10.30 9.74
C ASP A 108 9.27 11.04 9.81
N VAL A 109 8.52 10.83 10.90
CA VAL A 109 7.22 11.46 11.16
C VAL A 109 7.38 12.79 11.91
N TYR A 110 8.00 12.78 13.10
CA TYR A 110 8.05 13.93 14.00
C TYR A 110 8.79 15.14 13.39
N ASP A 111 9.97 14.90 12.83
CA ASP A 111 10.78 15.93 12.14
C ASP A 111 10.42 16.06 10.65
N LYS A 112 9.43 15.28 10.18
CA LYS A 112 9.01 15.21 8.77
C LYS A 112 10.18 14.87 7.82
N LYS A 113 11.16 14.07 8.27
CA LYS A 113 12.31 13.68 7.43
C LYS A 113 11.92 12.75 6.28
N ASN A 114 10.89 11.92 6.49
CA ASN A 114 10.42 10.97 5.48
C ASN A 114 8.94 10.60 5.73
N MET A 115 8.07 11.60 5.69
CA MET A 115 6.62 11.40 5.82
C MET A 115 6.02 10.42 4.80
N PRO A 116 6.49 10.35 3.53
CA PRO A 116 6.01 9.35 2.57
C PRO A 116 6.11 7.91 3.09
N ARG A 117 7.12 7.59 3.91
CA ARG A 117 7.25 6.27 4.54
C ARG A 117 6.13 5.98 5.52
N ALA A 118 5.67 6.98 6.26
CA ALA A 118 4.54 6.83 7.17
C ALA A 118 3.22 6.62 6.41
N VAL A 119 3.01 7.37 5.33
CA VAL A 119 1.86 7.19 4.42
C VAL A 119 1.87 5.78 3.82
N TYR A 120 3.04 5.29 3.40
CA TYR A 120 3.19 3.93 2.88
C TYR A 120 2.91 2.86 3.93
N CYS A 121 3.34 3.07 5.19
CA CYS A 121 3.01 2.18 6.30
C CYS A 121 1.49 2.09 6.52
N ILE A 122 0.76 3.21 6.41
CA ILE A 122 -0.71 3.25 6.47
C ILE A 122 -1.32 2.41 5.34
N HIS A 123 -0.81 2.54 4.12
CA HIS A 123 -1.26 1.73 2.97
C HIS A 123 -0.98 0.23 3.16
N ALA A 124 0.19 -0.12 3.68
CA ALA A 124 0.57 -1.49 3.97
C ALA A 124 -0.33 -2.10 5.07
N LEU A 125 -0.64 -1.31 6.10
CA LEU A 125 -1.59 -1.69 7.14
C LEU A 125 -3.01 -1.87 6.58
N SER A 126 -3.48 -0.95 5.75
CA SER A 126 -4.77 -1.05 5.06
C SER A 126 -4.86 -2.35 4.25
N SER A 127 -3.85 -2.63 3.42
CA SER A 127 -3.80 -3.82 2.58
C SER A 127 -3.73 -5.12 3.39
N ALA A 128 -2.95 -5.14 4.48
CA ALA A 128 -2.84 -6.29 5.38
C ALA A 128 -4.18 -6.61 6.09
N ASN A 129 -4.95 -5.57 6.42
CA ASN A 129 -6.27 -5.70 7.06
C ASN A 129 -7.42 -5.82 6.06
N HIS A 130 -7.23 -5.51 4.77
CA HIS A 130 -8.23 -5.70 3.73
C HIS A 130 -8.59 -7.18 3.54
N ARG A 131 -7.65 -8.11 3.80
CA ARG A 131 -7.94 -9.55 3.89
C ARG A 131 -8.80 -9.96 5.10
N ARG A 132 -9.03 -9.06 6.06
CA ARG A 132 -9.85 -9.29 7.28
C ARG A 132 -11.08 -8.37 7.39
N MET A 133 -11.16 -7.29 6.60
CA MET A 133 -12.29 -6.34 6.59
C MET A 133 -12.93 -6.26 5.20
N LEU A 134 -13.68 -7.29 4.82
CA LEU A 134 -14.64 -7.25 3.70
C LEU A 134 -15.85 -6.31 3.99
N CYS A 135 -15.70 -5.32 4.86
CA CYS A 135 -16.80 -4.51 5.40
C CYS A 135 -16.41 -3.03 5.53
N VAL A 136 -15.91 -2.43 4.44
CA VAL A 136 -16.07 -1.01 4.14
C VAL A 136 -16.44 -0.91 2.66
N MET A 137 -17.74 -1.08 2.39
CA MET A 137 -18.38 -1.27 1.09
C MET A 137 -18.43 0.01 0.23
N LEU A 138 -17.37 0.84 0.19
CA LEU A 138 -17.37 2.11 -0.56
C LEU A 138 -16.04 2.47 -1.27
N CYS A 139 -15.19 1.49 -1.60
CA CYS A 139 -14.11 1.72 -2.58
C CYS A 139 -14.52 1.07 -3.92
N PRO A 140 -14.74 1.84 -5.00
CA PRO A 140 -14.84 1.27 -6.33
C PRO A 140 -13.53 0.56 -6.68
N GLU A 141 -13.64 -0.68 -7.11
CA GLU A 141 -12.54 -1.64 -7.39
C GLU A 141 -11.70 -1.26 -8.63
N GLU A 142 -11.84 -0.03 -9.14
CA GLU A 142 -11.35 0.39 -10.47
C GLU A 142 -10.00 1.15 -10.47
N GLU A 143 -9.46 1.52 -9.30
CA GLU A 143 -8.24 2.36 -9.24
C GLU A 143 -6.97 1.60 -8.82
N ILE A 144 -7.08 0.39 -8.26
CA ILE A 144 -5.91 -0.40 -7.85
C ILE A 144 -5.23 -1.09 -9.04
N ASP A 145 -6.01 -1.52 -10.05
CA ASP A 145 -5.49 -2.20 -11.25
C ASP A 145 -5.01 -1.22 -12.33
N ASN A 146 -5.65 -0.06 -12.47
CA ASN A 146 -5.20 1.00 -13.39
C ASN A 146 -3.86 1.60 -12.97
N MET A 147 -3.51 1.53 -11.69
CA MET A 147 -2.26 2.06 -11.16
C MET A 147 -1.07 1.14 -11.39
N LYS A 148 -1.28 -0.20 -11.43
CA LYS A 148 -0.24 -1.14 -11.90
C LYS A 148 -0.06 -1.04 -13.42
N LEU A 149 -1.15 -0.83 -14.15
CA LEU A 149 -1.13 -0.77 -15.61
C LEU A 149 -0.51 0.53 -16.17
N ALA A 150 -0.76 1.66 -15.51
CA ALA A 150 -0.17 2.96 -15.87
C ALA A 150 1.34 3.03 -15.60
N LEU A 151 1.84 2.22 -14.65
CA LEU A 151 3.28 2.11 -14.34
C LEU A 151 4.04 1.34 -15.43
N ASP A 152 3.44 0.28 -15.99
CA ASP A 152 4.06 -0.53 -17.05
C ASP A 152 3.98 0.13 -18.44
N GLN A 153 2.90 0.85 -18.76
CA GLN A 153 2.71 1.44 -20.10
C GLN A 153 3.58 2.66 -20.40
N TYR A 154 4.08 3.38 -19.39
CA TYR A 154 4.86 4.61 -19.58
C TYR A 154 6.35 4.46 -19.30
N GLY A 155 6.83 3.24 -18.97
CA GLY A 155 8.24 3.01 -18.61
C GLY A 155 8.69 3.81 -17.38
N ILE A 156 7.73 4.25 -16.56
CA ILE A 156 8.00 5.04 -15.36
C ILE A 156 8.21 4.05 -14.22
N GLN A 157 9.46 3.67 -14.01
CA GLN A 157 9.91 3.14 -12.73
C GLN A 157 9.50 4.12 -11.63
N MET A 158 8.87 3.60 -10.56
CA MET A 158 8.71 4.36 -9.32
C MET A 158 10.02 5.09 -9.01
N PRO A 159 10.00 6.36 -8.59
CA PRO A 159 11.23 7.01 -8.17
C PRO A 159 11.88 6.14 -7.10
N ALA A 160 13.07 5.64 -7.43
CA ALA A 160 13.91 4.88 -6.55
C ALA A 160 14.23 5.72 -5.31
N PHE A 161 13.61 5.44 -4.16
CA PHE A 161 13.98 6.02 -2.86
C PHE A 161 15.41 5.60 -2.42
N ASN A 162 16.05 4.75 -3.21
CA ASN A 162 17.35 4.11 -3.10
C ASN A 162 18.54 5.11 -3.10
N LYS A 163 18.33 6.40 -3.44
CA LYS A 163 19.38 7.43 -3.24
C LYS A 163 19.41 8.03 -1.83
N ILE A 164 18.40 7.81 -0.98
CA ILE A 164 18.37 8.36 0.38
C ILE A 164 18.63 7.28 1.46
N GLY A 165 18.54 5.99 1.11
CA GLY A 165 18.90 4.90 2.02
C GLY A 165 19.67 3.78 1.31
N GLY A 166 20.93 4.01 0.95
CA GLY A 166 21.81 3.03 0.28
C GLY A 166 22.14 1.76 1.08
N ILE A 167 21.26 1.35 2.00
CA ILE A 167 21.46 0.34 3.05
C ILE A 167 20.20 -0.55 3.20
N LEU A 168 19.28 -0.59 2.22
CA LEU A 168 18.32 -1.71 2.08
C LEU A 168 18.83 -2.78 1.10
N THR A 169 20.13 -2.73 0.81
CA THR A 169 20.79 -3.26 -0.39
C THR A 169 21.31 -4.69 -0.24
N ASN A 170 20.96 -5.43 0.82
CA ASN A 170 21.49 -6.79 1.04
C ASN A 170 20.48 -7.87 1.50
N GLU A 171 19.19 -7.56 1.70
CA GLU A 171 18.20 -8.51 2.27
C GLU A 171 17.00 -8.81 1.34
N LEU A 172 17.06 -8.40 0.06
CA LEU A 172 16.09 -8.75 -0.97
C LEU A 172 16.79 -9.51 -2.11
N SER A 173 17.37 -10.67 -1.80
CA SER A 173 17.78 -11.64 -2.81
C SER A 173 16.63 -12.62 -3.05
N VAL A 174 15.55 -12.13 -3.66
CA VAL A 174 14.65 -12.99 -4.45
C VAL A 174 14.79 -12.48 -5.87
N ASP A 175 15.21 -13.35 -6.78
CA ASP A 175 15.54 -13.01 -8.15
C ASP A 175 14.29 -12.43 -8.85
N GLU A 176 14.22 -11.09 -8.95
CA GLU A 176 13.11 -10.37 -9.59
C GLU A 176 12.91 -10.86 -11.03
N ALA A 177 13.97 -11.33 -11.69
CA ALA A 177 13.91 -11.95 -13.01
C ALA A 177 13.15 -13.28 -12.99
N ALA A 178 13.31 -14.09 -11.95
CA ALA A 178 12.61 -15.37 -11.81
C ALA A 178 11.11 -15.17 -11.58
N VAL A 179 10.73 -14.18 -10.75
CA VAL A 179 9.33 -13.81 -10.53
C VAL A 179 8.69 -13.31 -11.83
N HIS A 180 9.39 -12.46 -12.58
CA HIS A 180 8.91 -11.95 -13.86
C HIS A 180 8.75 -13.07 -14.90
N ALA A 181 9.71 -14.00 -14.98
CA ALA A 181 9.63 -15.16 -15.86
C ALA A 181 8.44 -16.08 -15.51
N ALA A 182 8.13 -16.26 -14.22
CA ALA A 182 6.98 -17.04 -13.78
C ALA A 182 5.65 -16.42 -14.25
N VAL A 183 5.52 -15.09 -14.19
CA VAL A 183 4.32 -14.38 -14.68
C VAL A 183 4.16 -14.49 -16.19
N ILE A 184 5.27 -14.43 -16.95
CA ILE A 184 5.25 -14.62 -18.41
C ILE A 184 4.76 -16.03 -18.74
N ALA A 185 5.31 -17.05 -18.08
CA ALA A 185 4.95 -18.44 -18.30
C ALA A 185 3.45 -18.71 -18.03
N ILE A 186 2.88 -18.10 -16.98
CA ILE A 186 1.43 -18.20 -16.69
C ILE A 186 0.61 -17.56 -17.81
N ASN A 187 1.00 -16.37 -18.28
CA ASN A 187 0.28 -15.66 -19.33
C ASN A 187 0.28 -16.39 -20.69
N GLU A 188 1.39 -17.03 -21.04
CA GLU A 188 1.50 -17.87 -22.23
C GLU A 188 0.66 -19.15 -22.09
N ALA A 189 0.68 -19.78 -20.91
CA ALA A 189 -0.12 -20.98 -20.64
C ALA A 189 -1.62 -20.69 -20.78
N VAL A 190 -2.08 -19.55 -20.26
CA VAL A 190 -3.47 -19.09 -20.38
C VAL A 190 -3.84 -18.84 -21.85
N GLU A 191 -2.93 -18.26 -22.65
CA GLU A 191 -3.15 -18.05 -24.10
C GLU A 191 -3.28 -19.33 -24.89
N ARG A 192 -2.45 -20.33 -24.57
CA ARG A 192 -2.51 -21.65 -25.22
C ARG A 192 -3.82 -22.37 -24.93
N GLY A 193 -4.53 -21.99 -23.87
CA GLY A 193 -5.85 -22.54 -23.56
C GLY A 193 -5.81 -23.90 -22.85
N ASP A 194 -4.62 -24.43 -22.56
CA ASP A 194 -4.43 -25.75 -21.97
C ASP A 194 -4.41 -25.69 -20.43
N VAL A 195 -5.40 -26.33 -19.81
CA VAL A 195 -5.56 -26.38 -18.35
C VAL A 195 -4.35 -27.01 -17.66
N GLY A 196 -3.73 -28.03 -18.25
CA GLY A 196 -2.58 -28.71 -17.66
C GLY A 196 -1.33 -27.84 -17.65
N VAL A 197 -1.09 -27.09 -18.73
CA VAL A 197 0.04 -26.16 -18.85
C VAL A 197 -0.15 -24.99 -17.88
N THR A 198 -1.37 -24.49 -17.73
CA THR A 198 -1.68 -23.44 -16.75
C THR A 198 -1.50 -23.93 -15.32
N ALA A 199 -1.90 -25.17 -15.01
CA ALA A 199 -1.65 -25.77 -13.69
C ALA A 199 -0.15 -25.79 -13.36
N ALA A 200 0.68 -26.20 -14.32
CA ALA A 200 2.12 -26.28 -14.15
C ALA A 200 2.74 -24.89 -13.96
N ALA A 201 2.32 -23.90 -14.76
CA ALA A 201 2.80 -22.53 -14.64
C ALA A 201 2.40 -21.88 -13.31
N LEU A 202 1.18 -22.15 -12.82
CA LEU A 202 0.69 -21.67 -11.52
C LEU A 202 1.41 -22.31 -10.32
N ARG A 203 2.03 -23.48 -10.49
CA ARG A 203 2.85 -24.14 -9.44
C ARG A 203 4.29 -23.64 -9.39
N ASN A 204 4.68 -22.72 -10.26
CA ASN A 204 6.02 -22.18 -10.25
C ASN A 204 6.30 -21.54 -8.87
N PRO A 205 7.34 -21.98 -8.12
CA PRO A 205 7.65 -21.44 -6.80
C PRO A 205 7.96 -19.94 -6.84
N ASP A 206 8.49 -19.45 -7.96
CA ASP A 206 8.81 -18.05 -8.21
C ASP A 206 7.56 -17.22 -8.53
N ALA A 207 6.40 -17.86 -8.81
CA ALA A 207 5.12 -17.16 -8.93
C ALA A 207 4.55 -16.72 -7.57
N LEU A 208 5.16 -17.17 -6.46
CA LEU A 208 4.77 -16.83 -5.08
C LEU A 208 3.29 -17.11 -4.75
N LEU A 209 2.64 -17.99 -5.51
CA LEU A 209 1.27 -18.43 -5.29
C LEU A 209 1.24 -19.50 -4.19
N ARG A 210 0.40 -19.29 -3.18
CA ARG A 210 0.16 -20.25 -2.09
C ARG A 210 -1.26 -20.79 -2.19
N ASP A 211 -1.46 -22.01 -1.69
CA ASP A 211 -2.78 -22.66 -1.55
C ASP A 211 -3.51 -22.94 -2.87
N LEU A 212 -2.77 -23.34 -3.93
CA LEU A 212 -3.37 -23.71 -5.22
C LEU A 212 -4.17 -25.01 -5.10
N GLN A 213 -5.46 -24.98 -5.45
CA GLN A 213 -6.30 -26.18 -5.46
C GLN A 213 -6.35 -26.80 -6.85
N GLU A 214 -5.79 -28.01 -7.00
CA GLU A 214 -5.70 -28.69 -8.30
C GLU A 214 -7.07 -28.89 -8.97
N VAL A 215 -8.09 -29.16 -8.17
CA VAL A 215 -9.48 -29.38 -8.62
C VAL A 215 -10.07 -28.14 -9.29
N LEU A 216 -9.58 -26.95 -8.95
CA LEU A 216 -10.06 -25.68 -9.49
C LEU A 216 -9.25 -25.16 -10.68
N THR A 217 -8.28 -25.94 -11.18
CA THR A 217 -7.40 -25.48 -12.26
C THR A 217 -8.15 -25.08 -13.53
N SER A 218 -9.22 -25.80 -13.89
CA SER A 218 -10.08 -25.45 -15.02
C SER A 218 -10.80 -24.11 -14.80
N VAL A 219 -11.19 -23.82 -13.56
CA VAL A 219 -11.82 -22.56 -13.16
C VAL A 219 -10.80 -21.42 -13.19
N TYR A 220 -9.59 -21.64 -12.68
CA TYR A 220 -8.50 -20.66 -12.77
C TYR A 220 -8.16 -20.32 -14.20
N GLN A 221 -8.07 -21.33 -15.08
CA GLN A 221 -7.82 -21.13 -16.51
C GLN A 221 -8.89 -20.25 -17.17
N GLU A 222 -10.17 -20.54 -16.91
CA GLU A 222 -11.28 -19.78 -17.50
C GLU A 222 -11.32 -18.35 -16.94
N MET A 223 -11.15 -18.18 -15.63
CA MET A 223 -11.11 -16.86 -14.98
C MET A 223 -9.95 -16.00 -15.48
N LEU A 224 -8.74 -16.57 -15.60
CA LEU A 224 -7.57 -15.87 -16.13
C LEU A 224 -7.76 -15.51 -17.60
N ARG A 225 -8.38 -16.40 -18.39
CA ARG A 225 -8.70 -16.15 -19.80
C ARG A 225 -9.73 -15.04 -19.97
N GLN A 226 -10.78 -15.03 -19.15
CA GLN A 226 -11.80 -13.98 -19.15
C GLN A 226 -11.23 -12.63 -18.71
N ALA A 227 -10.44 -12.61 -17.63
CA ALA A 227 -9.73 -11.40 -17.18
C ALA A 227 -8.80 -10.84 -18.26
N LYS A 228 -8.10 -11.72 -18.99
CA LYS A 228 -7.23 -11.34 -20.11
C LYS A 228 -8.02 -10.80 -21.30
N ARG A 229 -9.17 -11.40 -21.64
CA ARG A 229 -10.04 -10.93 -22.74
C ARG A 229 -10.68 -9.57 -22.43
N GLY A 230 -11.13 -9.37 -21.19
CA GLY A 230 -11.65 -8.07 -20.76
C GLY A 230 -10.60 -6.96 -20.81
N LYS A 231 -9.33 -7.31 -20.58
CA LYS A 231 -8.20 -6.37 -20.69
C LYS A 231 -7.89 -5.98 -22.13
N THR A 232 -7.95 -6.90 -23.09
CA THR A 232 -7.75 -6.60 -24.53
C THR A 232 -8.94 -5.84 -25.14
N GLU A 233 -10.17 -6.14 -24.73
CA GLU A 233 -11.37 -5.41 -25.19
C GLU A 233 -11.39 -3.95 -24.69
N ARG A 234 -10.99 -3.70 -23.43
CA ARG A 234 -10.88 -2.35 -22.85
C ARG A 234 -9.75 -1.52 -23.47
N ALA A 235 -8.62 -2.15 -23.82
CA ALA A 235 -7.51 -1.48 -24.50
C ALA A 235 -7.85 -1.07 -25.95
N ALA A 236 -8.75 -1.80 -26.62
CA ALA A 236 -9.18 -1.49 -27.99
C ALA A 236 -10.26 -0.38 -28.07
N GLY A 237 -11.01 -0.13 -26.99
CA GLY A 237 -12.07 0.90 -26.93
C GLY A 237 -11.60 2.34 -26.69
N GLY A 238 -10.31 2.55 -26.39
CA GLY A 238 -9.74 3.86 -26.05
C GLY A 238 -9.25 4.71 -27.24
N VAL A 239 -9.40 4.24 -28.48
CA VAL A 239 -8.99 4.98 -29.70
C VAL A 239 -10.21 5.37 -30.51
N SER A 240 -11.01 6.29 -30.00
CA SER A 240 -11.95 7.13 -30.76
C SER A 240 -12.44 8.26 -29.88
N LEU A 241 -11.67 9.35 -29.86
CA LEU A 241 -12.11 10.77 -29.95
C LEU A 241 -10.88 11.67 -29.87
#